data_AF-A0AAE9H5A0-F1
#
_entry.id   AF-A0AAE9H5A0-F1
#
_cell.length_a   1.000
_cell.length_b   1.000
_cell.length_c   1.000
_cell.angle_alpha   90.00
_cell.angle_beta   90.00
_cell.angle_gamma   90.00
#
_symmetry.space_group_name_H-M   'P 1'
#
loop_
_entity.id
_entity.type
_entity.pdbx_description
1 polymer ?
#
loop_
_entity_poly.entity_id
_entity_poly.type
_entity_poly.pdbx_seq_one_letter_code
_entity_poly.pdbx_strand_id
1 'polypeptide(L)'
;MEQLSHTVEHGEFKLWYATQGKHALADTQDLNGNGVPDRIDDLLLQLQAARDFYSDVLHLTPPLRQPRYAQAHTINVYVLAMRKGNGLAFHEPVQSRPSRKADSEPCGLRIYVNNQLDPSRNLTPAHELFHLYQYGYAMFKRPWYLEGMARLMETAFAGPERLQRYQQASSGPVYCQDVVGESYSAVRFWWEQQDADAIEIPASLSRLRYTDGTPVFTNQSFKHSEMVKRVLEELGELSRSTAQSMDLPSYRWPVREQGSKDLDAPMCRALARVLH
;
A
#
# COMPACT_ATOMS: atom_id res chain seq x y z
N MET A 1 -20.30 13.22 10.88
CA MET A 1 -18.87 12.94 11.10
C MET A 1 -18.49 13.77 12.29
N GLU A 2 -18.32 13.14 13.45
CA GLU A 2 -17.49 13.78 14.49
C GLU A 2 -16.16 14.14 13.83
N GLN A 3 -15.75 15.39 14.02
CA GLN A 3 -14.73 16.06 13.22
C GLN A 3 -13.37 15.49 13.60
N LEU A 4 -12.59 15.01 12.62
CA LEU A 4 -11.16 14.80 12.81
C LEU A 4 -10.56 16.19 13.03
N SER A 5 -10.31 16.52 14.30
CA SER A 5 -10.04 17.88 14.76
C SER A 5 -8.59 18.31 14.59
N HIS A 6 -7.70 17.38 14.28
CA HIS A 6 -6.27 17.62 14.15
C HIS A 6 -5.76 17.16 12.80
N THR A 7 -4.73 17.86 12.33
CA THR A 7 -3.98 17.50 11.14
C THR A 7 -2.49 17.68 11.37
N VAL A 8 -1.70 16.80 10.77
CA VAL A 8 -0.26 16.97 10.62
C VAL A 8 0.13 16.63 9.18
N GLU A 9 1.10 17.36 8.64
CA GLU A 9 1.57 17.21 7.27
C GLU A 9 3.07 16.93 7.28
N HIS A 10 3.50 15.96 6.48
CA HIS A 10 4.91 15.67 6.24
C HIS A 10 5.10 15.11 4.83
N GLY A 11 5.90 15.79 4.02
CA GLY A 11 6.11 15.42 2.62
C GLY A 11 4.80 15.43 1.84
N GLU A 12 4.45 14.28 1.23
CA GLU A 12 3.22 14.10 0.46
C GLU A 12 2.02 13.65 1.31
N PHE A 13 2.22 13.40 2.60
CA PHE A 13 1.20 12.86 3.50
C PHE A 13 0.56 13.93 4.37
N LYS A 14 -0.77 13.87 4.46
CA LYS A 14 -1.56 14.66 5.41
C LYS A 14 -2.42 13.73 6.26
N LEU A 15 -2.11 13.65 7.55
CA LEU A 15 -2.87 12.83 8.48
C LEU A 15 -3.99 13.65 9.11
N TRP A 16 -5.17 13.05 9.21
CA TRP A 16 -6.36 13.59 9.86
C TRP A 16 -6.71 12.68 11.03
N TYR A 17 -6.77 13.22 12.23
CA TYR A 17 -7.04 12.43 13.43
C TYR A 17 -7.86 13.21 14.47
N ALA A 18 -8.33 12.50 15.49
CA ALA A 18 -9.03 13.07 16.63
C ALA A 18 -8.40 12.53 17.92
N THR A 19 -8.42 13.35 18.98
CA THR A 19 -8.02 12.95 20.34
C THR A 19 -9.23 12.74 21.25
N GLN A 20 -10.43 13.06 20.77
CA GLN A 20 -11.69 12.94 21.49
C GLN A 20 -12.82 12.40 20.59
N GLY A 21 -13.89 11.92 21.21
CA GLY A 21 -15.04 11.36 20.51
C GLY A 21 -14.79 9.96 19.94
N LYS A 22 -15.68 9.50 19.07
CA LYS A 22 -15.66 8.14 18.50
C LYS A 22 -14.37 7.83 17.75
N HIS A 23 -13.78 8.83 17.10
CA HIS A 23 -12.58 8.67 16.28
C HIS A 23 -11.28 8.95 17.06
N ALA A 24 -11.36 9.17 18.38
CA ALA A 24 -10.19 9.37 19.24
C ALA A 24 -9.16 8.26 19.04
N LEU A 25 -7.88 8.61 18.98
CA LEU A 25 -6.80 7.62 19.03
C LEU A 25 -6.92 6.77 20.29
N ALA A 26 -6.58 5.48 20.17
CA ALA A 26 -6.54 4.59 21.34
C ALA A 26 -5.44 4.98 22.34
N ASP A 27 -4.40 5.68 21.89
CA ASP A 27 -3.39 6.30 22.73
C ASP A 27 -3.08 7.71 22.21
N THR A 28 -3.01 8.66 23.13
CA THR A 28 -2.74 10.08 22.84
C THR A 28 -1.47 10.56 23.52
N GLN A 29 -0.60 9.65 23.99
CA GLN A 29 0.71 10.00 24.53
C GLN A 29 1.55 10.74 23.49
N ASP A 30 2.31 11.71 23.99
CA ASP A 30 3.31 12.50 23.26
C ASP A 30 4.52 12.59 24.19
N LEU A 31 5.33 11.54 24.20
CA LEU A 31 6.50 11.39 25.08
C LEU A 31 7.64 12.32 24.65
N ASN A 32 7.67 12.67 23.37
CA ASN A 32 8.71 13.53 22.80
C ASN A 32 8.37 15.03 22.92
N GLY A 33 7.12 15.37 23.25
CA GLY A 33 6.65 16.72 23.57
C GLY A 33 6.48 17.64 22.37
N ASN A 34 6.32 17.09 21.15
CA ASN A 34 6.22 17.89 19.92
C ASN A 34 4.79 18.38 19.61
N GLY A 35 3.81 18.04 20.45
CA GLY A 35 2.40 18.41 20.30
C GLY A 35 1.59 17.48 19.40
N VAL A 36 2.19 16.38 18.93
CA VAL A 36 1.56 15.35 18.09
C VAL A 36 1.62 14.03 18.86
N PRO A 37 0.53 13.26 18.96
CA PRO A 37 0.59 11.96 19.59
C PRO A 37 1.62 11.05 18.91
N ASP A 38 2.44 10.33 19.67
CA ASP A 38 3.52 9.48 19.17
C ASP A 38 3.02 8.46 18.13
N ARG A 39 1.79 7.96 18.27
CA ARG A 39 1.16 7.08 17.26
C ARG A 39 1.02 7.72 15.89
N ILE A 40 0.75 9.02 15.84
CA ILE A 40 0.64 9.79 14.60
C ILE A 40 2.02 10.00 13.99
N ASP A 41 3.03 10.28 14.81
CA ASP A 41 4.43 10.35 14.38
C ASP A 41 4.90 9.00 13.79
N ASP A 42 4.59 7.90 14.47
CA ASP A 42 4.93 6.55 14.02
C ASP A 42 4.19 6.13 12.74
N LEU A 43 2.94 6.57 12.56
CA LEU A 43 2.21 6.39 11.31
C LEU A 43 2.87 7.13 10.16
N LEU A 44 3.22 8.41 10.36
CA LEU A 44 3.95 9.22 9.39
C LEU A 44 5.30 8.60 9.05
N LEU A 45 6.05 8.16 10.05
CA LEU A 45 7.35 7.52 9.89
C LEU A 45 7.24 6.25 9.04
N GLN A 46 6.28 5.37 9.32
CA GLN A 46 6.10 4.15 8.53
C GLN A 46 5.70 4.46 7.07
N LEU A 47 4.83 5.45 6.85
CA LEU A 47 4.43 5.88 5.50
C LEU A 47 5.61 6.46 4.71
N GLN A 48 6.41 7.33 5.34
CA GLN A 48 7.58 7.92 4.73
C GLN A 48 8.64 6.85 4.41
N ALA A 49 8.93 5.98 5.37
CA ALA A 49 9.83 4.84 5.19
C ALA A 49 9.38 3.93 4.03
N ALA A 50 8.07 3.66 3.93
CA ALA A 50 7.51 2.88 2.84
C ALA A 50 7.59 3.60 1.50
N ARG A 51 7.30 4.90 1.44
CA ARG A 51 7.45 5.72 0.24
C ARG A 51 8.89 5.70 -0.26
N ASP A 52 9.86 5.88 0.63
CA ASP A 52 11.28 5.93 0.28
C ASP A 52 11.76 4.55 -0.18
N PHE A 53 11.34 3.48 0.49
CA PHE A 53 11.63 2.12 0.03
C PHE A 53 11.02 1.85 -1.35
N TYR A 54 9.73 2.11 -1.55
CA TYR A 54 9.05 1.81 -2.82
C TYR A 54 9.58 2.68 -3.97
N SER A 55 9.81 3.98 -3.74
CA SER A 55 10.20 4.90 -4.81
C SER A 55 11.69 4.96 -5.05
N ASP A 56 12.47 5.05 -3.98
CA ASP A 56 13.89 5.38 -4.09
C ASP A 56 14.76 4.11 -4.11
N VAL A 57 14.32 3.03 -3.45
CA VAL A 57 15.01 1.72 -3.45
C VAL A 57 14.50 0.81 -4.55
N LEU A 58 13.19 0.66 -4.70
CA LEU A 58 12.59 -0.21 -5.75
C LEU A 58 12.32 0.53 -7.06
N HIS A 59 12.61 1.83 -7.13
CA HIS A 59 12.48 2.65 -8.33
C HIS A 59 11.06 2.64 -8.93
N LEU A 60 10.04 2.50 -8.07
CA LEU A 60 8.64 2.62 -8.50
C LEU A 60 8.30 4.10 -8.70
N THR A 61 7.41 4.37 -9.65
CA THR A 61 6.86 5.72 -9.85
C THR A 61 5.88 6.02 -8.72
N PRO A 62 6.13 7.05 -7.88
CA PRO A 62 5.25 7.43 -6.78
C PRO A 62 3.81 7.71 -7.25
N PRO A 63 2.78 7.44 -6.43
CA PRO A 63 1.39 7.62 -6.81
C PRO A 63 1.09 9.01 -7.36
N LEU A 64 1.52 10.08 -6.68
CA LEU A 64 1.24 11.46 -7.12
C LEU A 64 1.96 11.86 -8.43
N ARG A 65 2.91 11.05 -8.93
CA ARG A 65 3.55 11.23 -10.24
C ARG A 65 2.96 10.34 -11.34
N GLN A 66 2.01 9.48 -11.00
CA GLN A 66 1.35 8.61 -11.99
C GLN A 66 0.33 9.41 -12.80
N PRO A 67 0.21 9.19 -14.13
CA PRO A 67 -0.76 9.89 -14.96
C PRO A 67 -2.22 9.72 -14.48
N ARG A 68 -2.55 8.57 -13.89
CA ARG A 68 -3.85 8.30 -13.25
C ARG A 68 -4.22 9.35 -12.20
N TYR A 69 -3.22 9.89 -11.51
CA TYR A 69 -3.37 10.77 -10.35
C TYR A 69 -2.92 12.20 -10.61
N ALA A 70 -2.88 12.64 -11.87
CA ALA A 70 -2.45 13.99 -12.25
C ALA A 70 -3.22 15.14 -11.55
N GLN A 71 -4.42 14.87 -11.03
CA GLN A 71 -5.25 15.83 -10.29
C GLN A 71 -4.99 15.80 -8.78
N ALA A 72 -4.24 14.82 -8.25
CA ALA A 72 -3.98 14.68 -6.83
C ALA A 72 -2.67 15.36 -6.43
N HIS A 73 -2.69 16.08 -5.31
CA HIS A 73 -1.50 16.76 -4.78
C HIS A 73 -1.06 16.27 -3.40
N THR A 74 -1.87 15.43 -2.76
CA THR A 74 -1.63 14.97 -1.39
C THR A 74 -2.21 13.57 -1.22
N ILE A 75 -1.58 12.77 -0.36
CA ILE A 75 -2.13 11.51 0.15
C ILE A 75 -2.72 11.80 1.54
N ASN A 76 -4.05 11.84 1.60
CA ASN A 76 -4.78 12.07 2.85
C ASN A 76 -4.96 10.75 3.60
N VAL A 77 -4.47 10.71 4.83
CA VAL A 77 -4.56 9.54 5.71
C VAL A 77 -5.52 9.86 6.83
N TYR A 78 -6.66 9.19 6.87
CA TYR A 78 -7.69 9.44 7.88
C TYR A 78 -7.64 8.36 8.95
N VAL A 79 -7.31 8.75 10.18
CA VAL A 79 -7.27 7.87 11.34
C VAL A 79 -8.62 7.89 12.02
N LEU A 80 -9.36 6.79 11.95
CA LEU A 80 -10.77 6.74 12.36
C LEU A 80 -11.17 5.38 12.92
N ALA A 81 -12.15 5.35 13.83
CA ALA A 81 -12.77 4.11 14.27
C ALA A 81 -13.40 3.32 13.11
N MET A 82 -12.84 2.14 12.84
CA MET A 82 -13.32 1.20 11.82
C MET A 82 -13.95 -0.02 12.48
N ARG A 83 -15.10 -0.47 11.97
CA ARG A 83 -15.80 -1.67 12.49
C ARG A 83 -15.11 -2.98 12.08
N LYS A 84 -14.41 -2.96 10.95
CA LYS A 84 -13.69 -4.10 10.36
C LYS A 84 -12.45 -3.59 9.65
N GLY A 85 -11.41 -4.41 9.66
CA GLY A 85 -10.14 -4.09 9.01
C GLY A 85 -9.31 -3.08 9.78
N ASN A 86 -8.05 -3.00 9.38
CA ASN A 86 -7.07 -2.08 9.96
C ASN A 86 -6.81 -0.88 9.05
N GLY A 87 -7.12 -0.98 7.76
CA GLY A 87 -6.94 0.08 6.79
C GLY A 87 -7.73 -0.15 5.51
N LEU A 88 -7.71 0.86 4.64
CA LEU A 88 -8.29 0.83 3.31
C LEU A 88 -7.71 1.95 2.43
N ALA A 89 -7.06 1.58 1.33
CA ALA A 89 -6.67 2.51 0.26
C ALA A 89 -7.80 2.72 -0.76
N PHE A 90 -8.07 3.98 -1.09
CA PHE A 90 -9.00 4.34 -2.16
C PHE A 90 -8.25 4.62 -3.45
N HIS A 91 -8.83 4.17 -4.56
CA HIS A 91 -8.21 4.20 -5.89
C HIS A 91 -8.52 5.47 -6.69
N GLU A 92 -9.52 6.27 -6.30
CA GLU A 92 -9.91 7.50 -6.99
C GLU A 92 -9.47 8.73 -6.21
N PRO A 93 -8.87 9.73 -6.88
CA PRO A 93 -8.62 11.03 -6.27
C PRO A 93 -9.94 11.75 -6.05
N VAL A 94 -10.10 12.36 -4.87
CA VAL A 94 -11.30 13.15 -4.55
C VAL A 94 -10.89 14.44 -3.87
N GLN A 95 -11.76 15.46 -3.97
CA GLN A 95 -11.62 16.65 -3.14
C GLN A 95 -11.75 16.27 -1.66
N SER A 96 -10.76 16.64 -0.88
CA SER A 96 -10.82 16.46 0.58
C SER A 96 -11.77 17.49 1.17
N ARG A 97 -12.73 17.01 1.98
CA ARG A 97 -13.63 17.86 2.78
C ARG A 97 -13.57 17.42 4.24
N PRO A 98 -12.85 18.17 5.10
CA PRO A 98 -12.72 17.85 6.53
C PRO A 98 -14.08 17.77 7.23
N SER A 99 -15.04 18.59 6.78
CA SER A 99 -16.42 18.58 7.23
C SER A 99 -17.34 19.07 6.12
N ARG A 100 -18.67 18.91 6.29
CA ARG A 100 -19.68 19.44 5.36
C ARG A 100 -19.62 20.97 5.20
N LYS A 101 -19.00 21.69 6.13
CA LYS A 101 -18.96 23.15 6.19
C LYS A 101 -17.56 23.74 5.91
N ALA A 102 -16.55 22.90 5.71
CA ALA A 102 -15.20 23.35 5.41
C ALA A 102 -15.06 23.63 3.91
N ASP A 103 -14.20 24.58 3.55
CA ASP A 103 -13.80 24.81 2.17
C ASP A 103 -13.17 23.53 1.59
N SER A 104 -13.40 23.29 0.30
CA SER A 104 -12.85 22.14 -0.39
C SER A 104 -11.34 22.30 -0.56
N GLU A 105 -10.58 21.32 -0.09
CA GLU A 105 -9.15 21.22 -0.39
C GLU A 105 -8.94 20.67 -1.82
N PRO A 106 -7.74 20.87 -2.41
CA PRO A 106 -7.36 20.23 -3.66
C PRO A 106 -7.58 18.72 -3.62
N CYS A 107 -7.76 18.11 -4.80
CA CYS A 107 -7.94 16.67 -4.89
C CYS A 107 -6.73 15.94 -4.28
N GLY A 108 -7.03 14.85 -3.57
CA GLY A 108 -6.02 14.00 -2.97
C GLY A 108 -6.40 12.53 -3.03
N LEU A 109 -5.40 11.68 -2.89
CA LEU A 109 -5.59 10.25 -2.63
C LEU A 109 -6.02 10.05 -1.18
N ARG A 110 -6.61 8.89 -0.87
CA ARG A 110 -7.10 8.60 0.47
C ARG A 110 -6.70 7.23 0.94
N ILE A 111 -6.22 7.18 2.18
CA ILE A 111 -6.04 5.96 2.96
C ILE A 111 -6.81 6.14 4.25
N TYR A 112 -7.57 5.12 4.66
CA TYR A 112 -8.12 5.04 6.00
C TYR A 112 -7.27 4.11 6.84
N VAL A 113 -7.05 4.48 8.10
CA VAL A 113 -6.35 3.67 9.09
C VAL A 113 -7.20 3.61 10.36
N ASN A 114 -7.27 2.43 10.98
CA ASN A 114 -8.03 2.25 12.21
C ASN A 114 -7.37 3.02 13.36
N ASN A 115 -8.15 3.78 14.13
CA ASN A 115 -7.66 4.57 15.27
C ASN A 115 -7.11 3.76 16.45
N GLN A 116 -7.27 2.43 16.41
CA GLN A 116 -6.68 1.51 17.38
C GLN A 116 -5.30 0.98 16.95
N LEU A 117 -4.86 1.28 15.73
CA LEU A 117 -3.64 0.75 15.17
C LEU A 117 -2.40 1.24 15.92
N ASP A 118 -1.46 0.33 16.13
CA ASP A 118 -0.11 0.59 16.62
C ASP A 118 0.86 0.30 15.46
N PRO A 119 1.50 1.34 14.87
CA PRO A 119 2.35 1.18 13.69
C PRO A 119 3.56 0.29 13.92
N SER A 120 4.12 0.28 15.14
CA SER A 120 5.28 -0.55 15.50
C SER A 120 5.01 -2.05 15.38
N ARG A 121 3.74 -2.46 15.48
CA ARG A 121 3.29 -3.86 15.45
C ARG A 121 2.48 -4.19 14.20
N ASN A 122 2.11 -3.19 13.41
CA ASN A 122 1.18 -3.35 12.30
C ASN A 122 1.60 -2.55 11.07
N LEU A 123 1.85 -3.27 9.98
CA LEU A 123 2.33 -2.72 8.71
C LEU A 123 1.21 -2.24 7.78
N THR A 124 -0.04 -2.16 8.27
CA THR A 124 -1.16 -1.67 7.46
C THR A 124 -0.87 -0.35 6.75
N PRO A 125 -0.30 0.71 7.38
CA PRO A 125 0.02 1.93 6.66
C PRO A 125 0.90 1.71 5.42
N ALA A 126 1.98 0.94 5.55
CA ALA A 126 2.85 0.55 4.42
C ALA A 126 2.12 -0.31 3.36
N HIS A 127 1.24 -1.21 3.81
CA HIS A 127 0.42 -2.07 2.96
C HIS A 127 -0.58 -1.26 2.11
N GLU A 128 -1.35 -0.38 2.74
CA GLU A 128 -2.34 0.46 2.06
C GLU A 128 -1.66 1.47 1.13
N LEU A 129 -0.49 1.99 1.50
CA LEU A 129 0.30 2.84 0.61
C LEU A 129 0.69 2.07 -0.66
N PHE A 130 1.11 0.81 -0.55
CA PHE A 130 1.48 0.01 -1.71
C PHE A 130 0.31 -0.20 -2.68
N HIS A 131 -0.93 -0.33 -2.18
CA HIS A 131 -2.10 -0.35 -3.06
C HIS A 131 -2.22 0.90 -3.93
N LEU A 132 -1.86 2.09 -3.43
CA LEU A 132 -1.85 3.30 -4.28
C LEU A 132 -0.82 3.21 -5.41
N TYR A 133 0.32 2.57 -5.20
CA TYR A 133 1.26 2.28 -6.29
C TYR A 133 0.62 1.31 -7.28
N GLN A 134 0.07 0.19 -6.82
CA GLN A 134 -0.58 -0.80 -7.69
C GLN A 134 -1.68 -0.19 -8.56
N TYR A 135 -2.55 0.64 -7.96
CA TYR A 135 -3.59 1.37 -8.67
C TYR A 135 -3.02 2.40 -9.64
N GLY A 136 -1.90 3.05 -9.30
CA GLY A 136 -1.22 3.99 -10.19
C GLY A 136 -0.75 3.35 -11.50
N TYR A 137 -0.25 2.11 -11.42
CA TYR A 137 0.26 1.37 -12.58
C TYR A 137 -0.84 0.73 -13.44
N ALA A 138 -1.87 0.13 -12.82
CA ALA A 138 -2.87 -0.65 -13.54
C ALA A 138 -4.29 -0.50 -12.96
N MET A 139 -5.29 -0.74 -13.81
CA MET A 139 -6.71 -0.69 -13.43
C MET A 139 -7.22 -2.00 -12.81
N PHE A 140 -6.36 -3.01 -12.65
CA PHE A 140 -6.75 -4.33 -12.15
C PHE A 140 -7.02 -4.34 -10.64
N LYS A 141 -8.16 -4.93 -10.25
CA LYS A 141 -8.60 -5.10 -8.87
C LYS A 141 -8.81 -6.56 -8.48
N ARG A 142 -7.89 -7.41 -8.92
CA ARG A 142 -7.88 -8.82 -8.58
C ARG A 142 -7.24 -9.02 -7.20
N PRO A 143 -7.93 -9.61 -6.19
CA PRO A 143 -7.40 -9.66 -4.82
C PRO A 143 -6.09 -10.43 -4.69
N TRP A 144 -5.88 -11.49 -5.46
CA TRP A 144 -4.63 -12.27 -5.45
C TRP A 144 -3.40 -11.44 -5.86
N TYR A 145 -3.61 -10.45 -6.74
CA TYR A 145 -2.60 -9.48 -7.14
C TYR A 145 -2.46 -8.37 -6.10
N LEU A 146 -3.56 -7.71 -5.73
CA LEU A 146 -3.52 -6.57 -4.81
C LEU A 146 -3.01 -7.00 -3.43
N GLU A 147 -3.76 -7.85 -2.75
CA GLU A 147 -3.51 -8.26 -1.37
C GLU A 147 -2.31 -9.21 -1.26
N GLY A 148 -2.14 -10.09 -2.26
CA GLY A 148 -1.02 -11.03 -2.31
C GLY A 148 0.33 -10.32 -2.45
N MET A 149 0.45 -9.37 -3.38
CA MET A 149 1.69 -8.59 -3.50
C MET A 149 1.86 -7.61 -2.34
N ALA A 150 0.80 -6.95 -1.86
CA ALA A 150 0.94 -6.08 -0.69
C ALA A 150 1.43 -6.87 0.55
N ARG A 151 1.02 -8.13 0.70
CA ARG A 151 1.57 -9.03 1.72
C ARG A 151 3.03 -9.41 1.46
N LEU A 152 3.44 -9.58 0.20
CA LEU A 152 4.85 -9.76 -0.14
C LEU A 152 5.69 -8.56 0.31
N MET A 153 5.21 -7.33 0.03
CA MET A 153 5.93 -6.09 0.38
C MET A 153 6.16 -5.94 1.88
N GLU A 154 5.27 -6.46 2.71
CA GLU A 154 5.46 -6.48 4.17
C GLU A 154 6.73 -7.23 4.61
N THR A 155 7.24 -8.17 3.80
CA THR A 155 8.49 -8.88 4.11
C THR A 155 9.73 -7.99 4.02
N ALA A 156 9.69 -6.89 3.27
CA ALA A 156 10.76 -5.91 3.27
C ALA A 156 10.95 -5.29 4.66
N PHE A 157 9.87 -5.09 5.40
CA PHE A 157 9.89 -4.52 6.74
C PHE A 157 10.14 -5.58 7.82
N ALA A 158 9.43 -6.70 7.75
CA ALA A 158 9.31 -7.64 8.87
C ALA A 158 9.90 -9.03 8.60
N GLY A 159 10.52 -9.25 7.44
CA GLY A 159 11.17 -10.51 7.10
C GLY A 159 10.21 -11.59 6.58
N PRO A 160 10.77 -12.70 6.05
CA PRO A 160 10.00 -13.83 5.53
C PRO A 160 9.21 -14.59 6.61
N GLU A 161 9.59 -14.47 7.89
CA GLU A 161 8.89 -15.11 9.02
C GLU A 161 7.42 -14.71 9.08
N ARG A 162 7.09 -13.51 8.59
CA ARG A 162 5.73 -13.02 8.46
C ARG A 162 4.85 -13.87 7.53
N LEU A 163 5.47 -14.62 6.62
CA LEU A 163 4.80 -15.50 5.67
C LEU A 163 4.70 -16.95 6.16
N GLN A 164 5.23 -17.28 7.33
CA GLN A 164 5.35 -18.67 7.81
C GLN A 164 4.02 -19.44 7.74
N ARG A 165 2.90 -18.79 8.10
CA ARG A 165 1.55 -19.41 8.03
C ARG A 165 1.07 -19.77 6.62
N TYR A 166 1.64 -19.13 5.59
CA TYR A 166 1.29 -19.36 4.19
C TYR A 166 2.24 -20.36 3.52
N GLN A 167 3.53 -20.34 3.91
CA GLN A 167 4.54 -21.27 3.40
C GLN A 167 4.26 -22.71 3.83
N GLN A 168 3.81 -22.92 5.08
CA GLN A 168 3.44 -24.26 5.58
C GLN A 168 2.27 -24.92 4.82
N ALA A 169 1.51 -24.15 4.03
CA ALA A 169 0.37 -24.65 3.26
C ALA A 169 0.72 -25.12 1.85
N SER A 170 1.95 -24.92 1.37
CA SER A 170 2.35 -25.24 -0.01
C SER A 170 3.38 -26.38 -0.04
N SER A 171 3.04 -27.50 -0.69
CA SER A 171 3.97 -28.60 -0.98
C SER A 171 4.19 -28.72 -2.49
N GLY A 172 5.00 -27.81 -3.06
CA GLY A 172 5.39 -27.81 -4.47
C GLY A 172 5.37 -26.42 -5.11
N PRO A 173 5.75 -26.31 -6.40
CA PRO A 173 5.69 -25.06 -7.15
C PRO A 173 4.26 -24.50 -7.16
N VAL A 174 4.14 -23.19 -6.96
CA VAL A 174 2.86 -22.49 -7.05
C VAL A 174 2.81 -21.71 -8.35
N TYR A 175 1.78 -21.92 -9.15
CA TYR A 175 1.55 -21.19 -10.39
C TYR A 175 0.50 -20.09 -10.19
N CYS A 176 0.54 -19.08 -11.05
CA CYS A 176 -0.41 -17.95 -10.99
C CYS A 176 -1.87 -18.40 -11.00
N GLN A 177 -2.20 -19.42 -11.81
CA GLN A 177 -3.56 -19.96 -11.93
C GLN A 177 -4.07 -20.58 -10.63
N ASP A 178 -3.18 -21.05 -9.75
CA ASP A 178 -3.55 -21.69 -8.49
C ASP A 178 -4.05 -20.68 -7.46
N VAL A 179 -3.71 -19.39 -7.62
CA VAL A 179 -4.00 -18.34 -6.63
C VAL A 179 -5.03 -17.33 -7.09
N VAL A 180 -5.58 -17.41 -8.31
CA VAL A 180 -6.48 -16.37 -8.86
C VAL A 180 -7.79 -16.17 -8.08
N GLY A 181 -8.20 -17.19 -7.31
CA GLY A 181 -9.35 -17.15 -6.41
C GLY A 181 -9.03 -16.68 -4.99
N GLU A 182 -7.75 -16.41 -4.68
CA GLU A 182 -7.27 -16.06 -3.35
C GLU A 182 -7.15 -14.54 -3.14
N SER A 183 -6.76 -14.16 -1.92
CA SER A 183 -6.45 -12.78 -1.50
C SER A 183 -5.08 -12.81 -0.81
N TYR A 184 -4.98 -12.66 0.52
CA TYR A 184 -3.69 -12.69 1.23
C TYR A 184 -2.89 -13.98 1.03
N SER A 185 -3.57 -15.13 0.93
CA SER A 185 -2.90 -16.43 0.73
C SER A 185 -2.14 -16.51 -0.61
N ALA A 186 -2.49 -15.67 -1.59
CA ALA A 186 -1.80 -15.60 -2.87
C ALA A 186 -0.33 -15.17 -2.74
N VAL A 187 0.09 -14.63 -1.59
CA VAL A 187 1.51 -14.35 -1.30
C VAL A 187 2.40 -15.58 -1.49
N ARG A 188 1.87 -16.80 -1.35
CA ARG A 188 2.61 -18.04 -1.63
C ARG A 188 3.08 -18.12 -3.08
N PHE A 189 2.29 -17.65 -4.05
CA PHE A 189 2.73 -17.55 -5.44
C PHE A 189 3.86 -16.53 -5.57
N TRP A 190 3.65 -15.32 -5.05
CA TRP A 190 4.60 -14.22 -5.17
C TRP A 190 5.95 -14.50 -4.49
N TRP A 191 5.95 -15.21 -3.36
CA TRP A 191 7.15 -15.56 -2.60
C TRP A 191 8.07 -16.55 -3.35
N GLU A 192 7.47 -17.54 -4.03
CA GLU A 192 8.19 -18.60 -4.74
C GLU A 192 8.83 -18.12 -6.06
N GLN A 193 8.47 -16.94 -6.55
CA GLN A 193 9.09 -16.38 -7.75
C GLN A 193 10.59 -16.13 -7.50
N GLN A 194 11.40 -16.43 -8.52
CA GLN A 194 12.82 -16.10 -8.49
C GLN A 194 13.00 -14.62 -8.80
N ASP A 195 14.06 -14.06 -8.24
CA ASP A 195 14.54 -12.74 -8.61
C ASP A 195 16.06 -12.74 -8.60
N ALA A 196 16.66 -11.87 -9.42
CA ALA A 196 18.07 -11.93 -9.73
C ALA A 196 18.94 -11.75 -8.49
N ASP A 197 18.60 -10.80 -7.61
CA ASP A 197 19.31 -10.54 -6.36
C ASP A 197 18.41 -9.89 -5.29
N ALA A 198 18.67 -10.24 -4.03
CA ALA A 198 18.10 -9.52 -2.89
C ALA A 198 18.78 -8.15 -2.75
N ILE A 199 17.99 -7.10 -2.53
CA ILE A 199 18.52 -5.77 -2.24
C ILE A 199 18.67 -5.57 -0.74
N GLU A 200 19.80 -5.05 -0.28
CA GLU A 200 19.96 -4.65 1.12
C GLU A 200 19.08 -3.44 1.43
N ILE A 201 18.46 -3.42 2.61
CA ILE A 201 17.75 -2.26 3.11
C ILE A 201 18.80 -1.18 3.44
N PRO A 202 18.78 0.00 2.76
CA PRO A 202 19.79 1.02 2.96
C PRO A 202 19.90 1.47 4.41
N ALA A 203 21.12 1.83 4.82
CA ALA A 203 21.40 2.26 6.20
C ALA A 203 20.56 3.47 6.66
N SER A 204 20.13 4.32 5.73
CA SER A 204 19.18 5.41 6.02
C SER A 204 17.83 4.90 6.52
N LEU A 205 17.33 3.80 5.96
CA LEU A 205 16.05 3.19 6.32
C LEU A 205 16.18 2.22 7.51
N SER A 206 17.23 1.40 7.54
CA SER A 206 17.41 0.39 8.60
C SER A 206 17.71 0.99 9.98
N ARG A 207 18.13 2.27 10.04
CA ARG A 207 18.32 3.02 11.30
C ARG A 207 17.03 3.67 11.83
N LEU A 208 15.95 3.71 11.06
CA LEU A 208 14.71 4.32 11.51
C LEU A 208 14.12 3.52 12.69
N ARG A 209 13.63 4.25 13.68
CA ARG A 209 13.03 3.71 14.90
C ARG A 209 11.71 4.40 15.17
N TYR A 210 10.71 3.63 15.57
CA TYR A 210 9.49 4.15 16.16
C TYR A 210 9.79 4.82 17.51
N THR A 211 8.83 5.58 18.02
CA THR A 211 8.92 6.28 19.31
C THR A 211 9.22 5.33 20.48
N ASP A 212 8.76 4.08 20.42
CA ASP A 212 9.05 3.03 21.40
C ASP A 212 10.46 2.39 21.26
N GLY A 213 11.25 2.85 20.30
CA GLY A 213 12.60 2.37 20.02
C GLY A 213 12.66 1.10 19.16
N THR A 214 11.52 0.55 18.72
CA THR A 214 11.50 -0.61 17.82
C THR A 214 11.91 -0.21 16.39
N PRO A 215 12.54 -1.11 15.61
CA PRO A 215 12.92 -0.83 14.23
C PRO A 215 11.70 -0.76 13.30
N VAL A 216 11.71 0.20 12.37
CA VAL A 216 10.75 0.24 11.25
C VAL A 216 10.97 -0.92 10.28
N PHE A 217 12.25 -1.23 10.00
CA PHE A 217 12.68 -2.40 9.25
C PHE A 217 13.42 -3.34 10.21
N THR A 218 12.82 -4.48 10.53
CA THR A 218 13.48 -5.57 11.27
C THR A 218 14.24 -6.51 10.33
N ASN A 219 13.93 -6.48 9.04
CA ASN A 219 14.63 -7.23 8.00
C ASN A 219 15.79 -6.41 7.40
N GLN A 220 16.84 -7.10 6.94
CA GLN A 220 18.06 -6.49 6.42
C GLN A 220 18.12 -6.47 4.89
N SER A 221 17.35 -7.32 4.20
CA SER A 221 17.32 -7.37 2.74
C SER A 221 15.95 -7.78 2.22
N PHE A 222 15.62 -7.38 1.00
CA PHE A 222 14.38 -7.74 0.32
C PHE A 222 14.68 -8.56 -0.95
N LYS A 223 14.19 -9.81 -0.98
CA LYS A 223 14.48 -10.79 -2.04
C LYS A 223 13.96 -10.37 -3.42
N HIS A 224 12.80 -9.70 -3.50
CA HIS A 224 12.04 -9.55 -4.74
C HIS A 224 12.12 -8.13 -5.33
N SER A 225 13.31 -7.53 -5.25
CA SER A 225 13.50 -6.10 -5.52
C SER A 225 13.18 -5.69 -6.96
N GLU A 226 13.71 -6.40 -7.96
CA GLU A 226 13.48 -6.10 -9.38
C GLU A 226 12.11 -6.61 -9.85
N MET A 227 11.69 -7.76 -9.31
CA MET A 227 10.43 -8.41 -9.67
C MET A 227 9.24 -7.46 -9.49
N VAL A 228 9.18 -6.74 -8.37
CA VAL A 228 8.04 -5.86 -8.08
C VAL A 228 7.88 -4.80 -9.17
N LYS A 229 8.96 -4.15 -9.59
CA LYS A 229 8.93 -3.13 -10.65
C LYS A 229 8.52 -3.73 -11.99
N ARG A 230 9.15 -4.84 -12.40
CA ARG A 230 8.84 -5.54 -13.67
C ARG A 230 7.36 -5.93 -13.74
N VAL A 231 6.82 -6.50 -12.65
CA VAL A 231 5.41 -6.90 -12.57
C VAL A 231 4.47 -5.70 -12.71
N LEU A 232 4.72 -4.60 -12.00
CA LEU A 232 3.86 -3.42 -12.06
C LEU A 232 3.89 -2.76 -13.45
N GLU A 233 5.06 -2.69 -14.08
CA GLU A 233 5.21 -2.14 -15.44
C GLU A 233 4.50 -3.00 -16.49
N GLU A 234 4.71 -4.33 -16.43
CA GLU A 234 4.08 -5.31 -17.32
C GLU A 234 2.55 -5.30 -17.20
N LEU A 235 2.02 -5.26 -15.96
CA LEU A 235 0.59 -5.15 -15.74
C LEU A 235 0.04 -3.78 -16.15
N GLY A 236 0.84 -2.72 -16.06
CA GLY A 236 0.47 -1.40 -16.58
C GLY A 236 0.36 -1.38 -18.11
N GLU A 237 1.28 -2.04 -18.81
CA GLU A 237 1.19 -2.25 -20.27
C GLU A 237 -0.03 -3.07 -20.65
N LEU A 238 -0.25 -4.20 -19.97
CA LEU A 238 -1.45 -5.01 -20.17
C LEU A 238 -2.70 -4.17 -19.95
N SER A 239 -2.79 -3.42 -18.85
CA SER A 239 -3.92 -2.54 -18.55
C SER A 239 -4.17 -1.52 -19.67
N ARG A 240 -3.14 -0.91 -20.25
CA ARG A 240 -3.33 0.03 -21.38
C ARG A 240 -3.85 -0.66 -22.64
N SER A 241 -3.30 -1.83 -22.99
CA SER A 241 -3.74 -2.60 -24.16
C SER A 241 -5.17 -3.12 -24.00
N THR A 242 -5.54 -3.58 -22.80
CA THR A 242 -6.90 -4.04 -22.48
C THR A 242 -7.89 -2.88 -22.60
N ALA A 243 -7.53 -1.68 -22.11
CA ALA A 243 -8.37 -0.50 -22.22
C ALA A 243 -8.72 -0.20 -23.69
N GLN A 244 -7.71 -0.23 -24.57
CA GLN A 244 -7.89 -0.03 -26.00
C GLN A 244 -8.78 -1.11 -26.63
N SER A 245 -8.56 -2.39 -26.29
CA SER A 245 -9.34 -3.50 -26.83
C SER A 245 -10.82 -3.48 -26.42
N MET A 246 -11.12 -2.91 -25.25
CA MET A 246 -12.47 -2.83 -24.69
C MET A 246 -13.14 -1.47 -24.93
N ASP A 247 -12.49 -0.56 -25.69
CA ASP A 247 -12.93 0.83 -25.88
C ASP A 247 -13.19 1.59 -24.56
N LEU A 248 -12.29 1.41 -23.59
CA LEU A 248 -12.35 2.04 -22.28
C LEU A 248 -11.32 3.18 -22.16
N PRO A 249 -11.64 4.26 -21.43
CA PRO A 249 -10.64 5.28 -21.08
C PRO A 249 -9.50 4.67 -20.25
N SER A 250 -8.25 5.07 -20.49
CA SER A 250 -7.07 4.45 -19.86
C SER A 250 -7.10 4.37 -18.33
N TYR A 251 -7.73 5.34 -17.66
CA TYR A 251 -7.75 5.45 -16.19
C TYR A 251 -9.14 5.56 -15.58
N ARG A 252 -10.21 5.30 -16.35
CA ARG A 252 -11.61 5.43 -15.87
C ARG A 252 -12.46 4.22 -16.22
N TRP A 253 -11.94 3.04 -15.94
CA TRP A 253 -12.69 1.79 -16.13
C TRP A 253 -13.86 1.69 -15.16
N PRO A 254 -15.01 1.15 -15.56
CA PRO A 254 -16.06 0.78 -14.61
C PRO A 254 -15.51 -0.19 -13.55
N VAL A 255 -15.93 -0.04 -12.29
CA VAL A 255 -15.45 -0.88 -11.18
C VAL A 255 -15.67 -2.38 -11.44
N ARG A 256 -16.77 -2.72 -12.12
CA ARG A 256 -17.06 -4.10 -12.54
C ARG A 256 -15.97 -4.67 -13.44
N GLU A 257 -15.49 -3.89 -14.40
CA GLU A 257 -14.44 -4.32 -15.33
C GLU A 257 -13.11 -4.46 -14.62
N GLN A 258 -12.75 -3.49 -13.76
CA GLN A 258 -11.52 -3.55 -12.96
C GLN A 258 -11.41 -4.85 -12.15
N GLY A 259 -12.53 -5.35 -11.63
CA GLY A 259 -12.61 -6.56 -10.83
C GLY A 259 -12.99 -7.83 -11.61
N SER A 260 -13.07 -7.81 -12.94
CA SER A 260 -13.55 -8.97 -13.72
C SER A 260 -12.61 -10.17 -13.61
N LYS A 261 -13.16 -11.38 -13.45
CA LYS A 261 -12.39 -12.64 -13.44
C LYS A 261 -11.77 -12.95 -14.81
N ASP A 262 -12.34 -12.41 -15.88
CA ASP A 262 -11.84 -12.63 -17.25
C ASP A 262 -10.43 -12.04 -17.45
N LEU A 263 -10.00 -11.17 -16.53
CA LEU A 263 -8.66 -10.57 -16.51
C LEU A 263 -7.60 -11.51 -15.91
N ASP A 264 -7.98 -12.54 -15.17
CA ASP A 264 -7.03 -13.43 -14.48
C ASP A 264 -6.10 -14.15 -15.47
N ALA A 265 -6.65 -14.73 -16.54
CA ALA A 265 -5.85 -15.45 -17.53
C ALA A 265 -4.91 -14.53 -18.34
N PRO A 266 -5.35 -13.35 -18.85
CA PRO A 266 -4.46 -12.34 -19.43
C PRO A 266 -3.36 -11.89 -18.46
N MET A 267 -3.70 -11.62 -17.19
CA MET A 267 -2.72 -11.22 -16.17
C MET A 267 -1.68 -12.31 -15.95
N CYS A 268 -2.08 -13.56 -15.73
CA CYS A 268 -1.12 -14.66 -15.56
C CYS A 268 -0.20 -14.85 -16.78
N ARG A 269 -0.72 -14.70 -18.00
CA ARG A 269 0.11 -14.75 -19.23
C ARG A 269 1.11 -13.60 -19.31
N ALA A 270 0.73 -12.40 -18.90
CA ALA A 270 1.63 -11.26 -18.86
C ALA A 270 2.73 -11.47 -17.82
N LEU A 271 2.37 -11.93 -16.61
CA LEU A 271 3.32 -12.24 -15.55
C LEU A 271 4.34 -13.31 -15.97
N ALA A 272 3.93 -14.34 -16.69
CA ALA A 272 4.84 -15.38 -17.18
C ALA A 272 5.93 -14.87 -18.15
N ARG A 273 5.81 -13.63 -18.68
CA ARG A 273 6.85 -13.00 -19.50
C ARG A 273 7.96 -12.36 -18.67
N VAL A 274 7.67 -12.00 -17.42
CA VAL A 274 8.56 -11.21 -16.55
C VAL A 274 8.96 -11.93 -15.27
N LEU A 275 8.31 -13.05 -14.97
CA LEU A 275 8.65 -13.99 -13.91
C LEU A 275 9.34 -15.20 -14.56
N HIS A 276 10.56 -15.49 -14.10
CA HIS A 276 11.38 -16.63 -14.55
C HIS A 276 11.66 -17.57 -13.38
#